data_AF-A0A662NQ66-F1
#
_entry.id   AF-A0A662NQ66-F1
#
_cell.length_a   1.000
_cell.length_b   1.000
_cell.length_c   1.000
_cell.angle_alpha   90.00
_cell.angle_beta   90.00
_cell.angle_gamma   90.00
#
_symmetry.space_group_name_H-M   'P 1'
#
loop_
_entity.id
_entity.type
_entity.pdbx_description
1 polymer ?
#
loop_
_entity_poly.entity_id
_entity_poly.type
_entity_poly.pdbx_seq_one_letter_code
_entity_poly.pdbx_strand_id
1 'polypeptide(L)'
;MPNVEVIKKRLIEAGADPQILDEVEDEIKDIPEDANFELLASFVNFFGFLEDFEKYKRKRVNITLAEPVYDLLKNLATGVVDAEGKPYPMSYFLEDIIVWVLKDADRFEQFLKETYSEEGEEDEDIEGETEE
;
A
#
# COMPACT_ATOMS: atom_id res chain seq x y z
N MET A 1 26.33 5.96 -4.86
CA MET A 1 25.25 6.26 -3.90
C MET A 1 24.63 7.57 -4.35
N PRO A 2 23.33 7.58 -4.70
CA PRO A 2 22.63 8.81 -4.99
C PRO A 2 22.72 9.76 -3.79
N ASN A 3 22.82 11.06 -4.07
CA ASN A 3 22.90 12.06 -3.02
C ASN A 3 21.52 12.17 -2.36
N VAL A 4 21.42 11.90 -1.05
CA VAL A 4 20.17 11.94 -0.29
C VAL A 4 19.41 13.25 -0.49
N GLU A 5 20.11 14.38 -0.60
CA GLU A 5 19.52 15.69 -0.89
C GLU A 5 18.81 15.73 -2.26
N VAL A 6 19.36 15.05 -3.26
CA VAL A 6 18.76 14.95 -4.60
C VAL A 6 17.50 14.08 -4.55
N ILE A 7 17.52 12.99 -3.79
CA ILE A 7 16.35 12.12 -3.59
C ILE A 7 15.24 12.87 -2.86
N LYS A 8 15.55 13.53 -1.73
CA LYS A 8 14.60 14.36 -0.98
C LYS A 8 13.97 15.41 -1.88
N LYS A 9 14.78 16.14 -2.65
CA LYS A 9 14.27 17.16 -3.59
C LYS A 9 13.30 16.57 -4.60
N ARG A 10 13.61 15.43 -5.20
CA ARG A 10 12.72 14.77 -6.18
C ARG A 10 11.42 14.27 -5.54
N LEU A 11 11.47 13.75 -4.31
CA LEU A 11 10.27 13.34 -3.57
C LEU A 11 9.37 14.54 -3.24
N ILE A 12 9.94 15.68 -2.83
CA ILE A 12 9.19 16.92 -2.59
C ILE A 12 8.56 17.43 -3.88
N GLU A 13 9.31 17.46 -4.99
CA GLU A 13 8.79 17.84 -6.32
C GLU A 13 7.64 16.91 -6.77
N ALA A 14 7.68 15.64 -6.36
CA ALA A 14 6.63 14.64 -6.59
C ALA A 14 5.47 14.72 -5.57
N GLY A 15 5.52 15.61 -4.58
CA GLY A 15 4.43 15.89 -3.63
C GLY A 15 4.56 15.26 -2.24
N ALA A 16 5.73 14.74 -1.87
CA ALA A 16 5.98 14.27 -0.51
C ALA A 16 6.01 15.43 0.50
N ASP A 17 5.50 15.20 1.70
CA ASP A 17 5.58 16.14 2.82
C ASP A 17 7.04 16.23 3.29
N PRO A 18 7.65 17.43 3.25
CA PRO A 18 9.02 17.63 3.72
C PRO A 18 9.24 17.23 5.18
N GLN A 19 8.22 17.36 6.03
CA GLN A 19 8.36 17.04 7.46
C GLN A 19 8.56 15.54 7.68
N ILE A 20 7.83 14.71 6.93
CA ILE A 20 7.94 13.25 7.02
C ILE A 20 9.29 12.77 6.46
N LEU A 21 9.80 13.41 5.41
CA LEU A 21 11.07 13.03 4.78
C LEU A 21 12.29 13.17 5.69
N ASP A 22 12.23 14.06 6.68
CA ASP A 22 13.29 14.19 7.68
C ASP A 22 13.26 13.05 8.71
N GLU A 23 12.12 12.39 8.87
CA GLU A 23 11.94 11.26 9.78
C GLU A 23 12.32 9.92 9.13
N VAL A 24 12.26 9.83 7.79
CA VAL A 24 12.54 8.62 7.00
C VAL A 24 13.83 8.70 6.17
N GLU A 25 14.79 9.53 6.60
CA GLU A 25 16.03 9.77 5.85
C GLU A 25 16.86 8.50 5.62
N ASP A 26 16.85 7.60 6.60
CA ASP A 26 17.60 6.35 6.55
C ASP A 26 17.00 5.33 5.57
N GLU A 27 15.70 5.41 5.33
CA GLU A 27 14.94 4.53 4.44
C GLU A 27 15.05 4.98 2.98
N ILE A 28 15.24 6.28 2.72
CA ILE A 28 15.29 6.83 1.37
C ILE A 28 16.69 6.82 0.73
N LYS A 29 17.75 6.59 1.51
CA LYS A 29 19.15 6.66 1.03
C LYS A 29 19.49 5.64 -0.06
N ASP A 30 18.76 4.54 -0.10
CA ASP A 30 18.98 3.42 -1.02
C ASP A 30 17.98 3.40 -2.18
N ILE A 31 17.18 4.47 -2.36
CA ILE A 31 16.22 4.57 -3.47
C ILE A 31 16.98 4.66 -4.82
N PRO A 32 16.66 3.77 -5.78
CA PRO A 32 17.23 3.82 -7.13
C PRO A 32 16.90 5.14 -7.86
N GLU A 33 17.80 5.62 -8.72
CA GLU A 33 17.59 6.87 -9.47
C GLU A 33 16.42 6.80 -10.47
N ASP A 34 16.09 5.59 -10.93
CA ASP A 34 15.00 5.26 -11.86
C ASP A 34 13.69 4.86 -11.17
N ALA A 35 13.63 4.97 -9.84
CA ALA A 35 12.43 4.66 -9.08
C ALA A 35 11.24 5.57 -9.45
N ASN A 36 10.02 5.09 -9.20
CA ASN A 36 8.81 5.87 -9.39
C ASN A 36 8.60 6.83 -8.21
N PHE A 37 9.13 8.05 -8.34
CA PHE A 37 9.09 9.07 -7.28
C PHE A 37 7.68 9.55 -6.92
N GLU A 38 6.70 9.51 -7.84
CA GLU A 38 5.30 9.86 -7.54
C GLU A 38 4.65 8.82 -6.61
N LEU A 39 4.88 7.54 -6.89
CA LEU A 39 4.43 6.44 -6.04
C LEU A 39 5.12 6.49 -4.68
N LEU A 40 6.44 6.69 -4.65
CA LEU A 40 7.21 6.80 -3.41
C LEU A 40 6.76 8.00 -2.57
N ALA A 41 6.52 9.16 -3.17
CA ALA A 41 5.98 10.33 -2.47
C ALA A 41 4.61 10.03 -1.85
N SER A 42 3.77 9.26 -2.55
CA SER A 42 2.47 8.82 -2.04
C SER A 42 2.62 7.89 -0.82
N PHE A 43 3.59 6.97 -0.84
CA PHE A 43 3.89 6.11 0.31
C PHE A 43 4.46 6.88 1.50
N VAL A 44 5.40 7.82 1.27
CA VAL A 44 5.92 8.69 2.33
C VAL A 44 4.78 9.42 3.03
N ASN A 45 3.89 10.05 2.26
CA ASN A 45 2.72 10.74 2.82
C ASN A 45 1.76 9.79 3.55
N PHE A 46 1.59 8.57 3.04
CA PHE A 46 0.78 7.54 3.69
C PHE A 46 1.36 7.12 5.04
N PHE A 47 2.68 6.97 5.16
CA PHE A 47 3.32 6.62 6.43
C PHE A 47 3.15 7.72 7.48
N GLY A 48 3.35 8.99 7.13
CA GLY A 48 3.04 10.07 8.09
C GLY A 48 1.55 10.18 8.42
N PHE A 49 0.65 9.77 7.51
CA PHE A 49 -0.76 9.60 7.85
C PHE A 49 -0.98 8.55 8.95
N LEU A 50 -0.24 7.44 8.96
CA LEU A 50 -0.42 6.38 9.97
C LEU A 50 -0.07 6.86 11.39
N GLU A 51 0.85 7.80 11.53
CA GLU A 51 1.23 8.36 12.83
C GLU A 51 0.15 9.29 13.41
N ASP A 52 -0.65 9.91 12.54
CA ASP A 52 -1.57 11.00 12.89
C ASP A 52 -2.95 10.86 12.22
N PHE A 53 -3.43 9.63 12.07
CA PHE A 53 -4.63 9.27 11.30
C PHE A 53 -5.88 10.12 11.65
N GLU A 54 -6.04 10.51 12.92
CA GLU A 54 -7.18 11.30 13.39
C GLU A 54 -7.24 12.71 12.79
N LYS A 55 -6.12 13.25 12.31
CA LYS A 55 -6.01 14.60 11.75
C LYS A 55 -6.49 14.69 10.31
N TYR A 56 -6.65 13.56 9.62
CA TYR A 56 -6.95 13.53 8.19
C TYR A 56 -8.47 13.51 7.94
N LYS A 57 -8.91 14.41 7.05
CA LYS A 57 -10.30 14.44 6.61
C LYS A 57 -10.57 13.25 5.69
N ARG A 58 -11.56 12.43 6.03
CA ARG A 58 -12.03 11.36 5.17
C ARG A 58 -12.77 11.91 3.96
N LYS A 59 -12.42 11.39 2.78
CA LYS A 59 -13.14 11.65 1.53
C LYS A 59 -14.23 10.60 1.36
N ARG A 60 -15.46 11.02 1.09
CA ARG A 60 -16.55 10.09 0.77
C ARG A 60 -16.31 9.49 -0.62
N VAL A 61 -16.10 8.19 -0.66
CA VAL A 61 -15.99 7.40 -1.89
C VAL A 61 -17.12 6.38 -1.94
N ASN A 62 -17.68 6.15 -3.14
CA ASN A 62 -18.67 5.09 -3.34
C ASN A 62 -17.93 3.86 -3.86
N ILE A 63 -18.10 2.74 -3.17
CA ILE A 63 -17.54 1.45 -3.55
C ILE A 63 -18.69 0.49 -3.88
N THR A 64 -18.47 -0.38 -4.86
CA THR A 64 -19.38 -1.46 -5.21
C THR A 64 -18.68 -2.78 -4.89
N LEU A 65 -19.38 -3.68 -4.20
CA LEU A 65 -18.90 -5.00 -3.84
C LEU A 65 -19.84 -6.07 -4.40
N ALA A 66 -19.30 -7.26 -4.68
CA ALA A 66 -20.12 -8.42 -4.95
C ALA A 66 -20.98 -8.74 -3.72
N GLU A 67 -22.26 -9.08 -3.93
CA GLU A 67 -23.22 -9.35 -2.85
C GLU A 67 -22.71 -10.38 -1.82
N PRO A 68 -22.14 -11.55 -2.22
CA PRO A 68 -21.61 -12.51 -1.25
C PRO A 68 -20.45 -11.96 -0.40
N VAL A 69 -19.63 -11.09 -0.97
CA VAL A 69 -18.50 -10.45 -0.27
C VAL A 69 -19.03 -9.46 0.76
N TYR A 70 -20.00 -8.64 0.36
CA TYR A 70 -20.64 -7.69 1.26
C TYR A 70 -21.32 -8.38 2.44
N ASP A 71 -22.05 -9.48 2.19
CA ASP A 71 -22.73 -10.23 3.24
C ASP A 71 -21.75 -10.88 4.23
N LEU A 72 -20.64 -11.44 3.72
CA LEU A 72 -19.57 -11.96 4.57
C LEU A 72 -18.98 -10.86 5.44
N LEU A 73 -18.59 -9.73 4.85
CA LEU A 73 -18.03 -8.60 5.60
C LEU A 73 -19.00 -8.08 6.65
N LYS A 74 -20.29 -7.97 6.30
CA LYS A 74 -21.34 -7.55 7.24
C LYS A 74 -21.43 -8.47 8.43
N ASN A 75 -21.36 -9.78 8.22
CA ASN A 75 -21.36 -10.77 9.30
C ASN A 75 -20.11 -10.66 10.16
N LEU A 76 -18.91 -10.53 9.56
CA LEU A 76 -17.66 -10.34 10.31
C LEU A 76 -17.69 -9.06 11.16
N ALA A 77 -18.23 -7.97 10.63
CA ALA A 77 -18.32 -6.70 11.33
C ALA A 77 -19.30 -6.69 12.52
N THR A 78 -20.26 -7.64 12.59
CA THR A 78 -21.25 -7.66 13.69
C THR A 78 -20.62 -7.84 15.08
N GLY A 79 -19.44 -8.45 15.16
CA GLY A 79 -18.70 -8.64 16.41
C GLY A 79 -17.79 -7.46 16.78
N VAL A 80 -17.71 -6.43 15.93
CA VAL A 80 -16.79 -5.30 16.09
C VAL A 80 -17.56 -4.08 16.58
N VAL A 81 -17.12 -3.51 17.70
CA VAL A 81 -17.67 -2.29 18.28
C VAL A 81 -16.58 -1.23 18.42
N ASP A 82 -16.96 0.03 18.36
CA ASP A 82 -16.05 1.15 18.63
C ASP A 82 -15.77 1.33 20.14
N ALA A 83 -14.96 2.33 20.47
CA ALA A 83 -14.62 2.66 21.86
C ALA A 83 -15.84 3.06 22.72
N GLU A 84 -16.96 3.43 22.10
CA GLU A 84 -18.22 3.77 22.77
C GLU A 84 -19.20 2.58 22.83
N GLY A 85 -18.80 1.40 22.33
CA GLY A 85 -19.62 0.20 22.29
C GLY A 85 -20.70 0.22 21.19
N LYS A 86 -20.61 1.15 20.23
CA LYS A 86 -21.53 1.21 19.09
C LYS A 86 -21.06 0.28 17.96
N PRO A 87 -21.98 -0.20 17.11
CA PRO A 87 -21.60 -1.01 15.96
C PRO A 87 -20.59 -0.30 15.08
N TYR A 88 -19.48 -0.97 14.78
CA TYR A 88 -18.41 -0.38 13.98
C TYR A 88 -18.88 -0.15 12.53
N PRO A 89 -18.72 1.07 11.96
CA PRO A 89 -19.19 1.33 10.60
C PRO A 89 -18.49 0.44 9.56
N MET A 90 -19.26 -0.10 8.61
CA MET A 90 -18.71 -0.94 7.52
C MET A 90 -17.60 -0.23 6.73
N SER A 91 -17.75 1.08 6.49
CA SER A 91 -16.73 1.89 5.82
C SER A 91 -15.42 1.93 6.59
N TYR A 92 -15.47 1.94 7.93
CA TYR A 92 -14.27 1.98 8.76
C TYR A 92 -13.61 0.60 8.80
N PHE A 93 -14.42 -0.46 8.93
CA PHE A 93 -13.92 -1.83 8.86
C PHE A 93 -13.17 -2.10 7.54
N LEU A 94 -13.69 -1.63 6.41
CA LEU A 94 -13.04 -1.72 5.11
C LEU A 94 -11.75 -0.88 5.02
N GLU A 95 -11.80 0.36 5.52
CA GLU A 95 -10.62 1.24 5.61
C GLU A 95 -9.50 0.56 6.42
N ASP A 96 -9.83 -0.02 7.57
CA ASP A 96 -8.87 -0.69 8.45
C ASP A 96 -8.23 -1.92 7.79
N ILE A 97 -9.01 -2.73 7.06
CA ILE A 97 -8.47 -3.87 6.31
C ILE A 97 -7.48 -3.38 5.25
N ILE A 98 -7.84 -2.36 4.48
CA ILE A 98 -6.98 -1.79 3.43
C ILE A 98 -5.70 -1.23 4.06
N VAL A 99 -5.81 -0.43 5.11
CA VAL A 99 -4.67 0.14 5.83
C VAL A 99 -3.80 -0.97 6.43
N TRP A 100 -4.39 -2.04 6.96
CA TRP A 100 -3.65 -3.16 7.53
C TRP A 100 -2.81 -3.91 6.47
N VAL A 101 -3.30 -4.01 5.23
CA VAL A 101 -2.53 -4.55 4.10
C VAL A 101 -1.44 -3.57 3.68
N LEU A 102 -1.79 -2.29 3.48
CA LEU A 102 -0.86 -1.29 2.91
C LEU A 102 0.27 -0.86 3.85
N LYS A 103 0.08 -0.93 5.16
CA LYS A 103 1.08 -0.48 6.14
C LYS A 103 2.28 -1.42 6.29
N ASP A 104 2.17 -2.64 5.78
CA ASP A 104 3.20 -3.67 5.88
C ASP A 104 3.63 -4.01 4.45
N ALA A 105 4.87 -3.63 4.11
CA ALA A 105 5.38 -3.76 2.75
C ALA A 105 5.37 -5.22 2.27
N ASP A 106 5.71 -6.17 3.16
CA ASP A 106 5.73 -7.60 2.85
C ASP A 106 4.32 -8.11 2.56
N ARG A 107 3.32 -7.70 3.35
CA ARG A 107 1.92 -8.07 3.09
C ARG A 107 1.39 -7.49 1.80
N PHE A 108 1.77 -6.25 1.49
CA PHE A 108 1.34 -5.63 0.25
C PHE A 108 1.99 -6.30 -0.97
N GLU A 109 3.28 -6.61 -0.90
CA GLU A 109 3.99 -7.37 -1.93
C GLU A 109 3.36 -8.76 -2.11
N GLN A 110 3.08 -9.46 -1.01
CA GLN A 110 2.38 -10.75 -1.05
C GLN A 110 1.01 -10.62 -1.71
N PHE A 111 0.20 -9.62 -1.33
CA PHE A 111 -1.11 -9.38 -1.92
C PHE A 111 -1.00 -9.14 -3.43
N LEU A 112 -0.05 -8.31 -3.87
CA LEU A 112 0.18 -8.07 -5.29
C LEU A 112 0.58 -9.34 -6.02
N LYS A 113 1.48 -10.12 -5.42
CA LYS A 113 1.98 -11.36 -6.04
C LYS A 113 0.88 -12.40 -6.18
N GLU A 114 0.18 -12.72 -5.11
CA GLU A 114 -0.85 -13.77 -5.12
C GLU A 114 -2.09 -13.37 -5.93
N THR A 115 -2.38 -12.08 -6.07
CA THR A 115 -3.59 -11.59 -6.75
C THR A 115 -3.35 -11.23 -8.20
N TYR A 116 -2.18 -10.68 -8.53
CA TYR A 116 -1.88 -10.07 -9.82
C TYR A 116 -0.59 -10.55 -10.49
N SER A 117 0.23 -11.40 -9.85
CA SER A 117 1.29 -12.05 -10.62
C SER A 117 0.64 -13.00 -11.61
N GLU A 118 0.66 -12.58 -12.87
CA GLU A 118 0.41 -13.45 -14.01
C GLU A 118 1.36 -14.65 -13.88
N GLU A 119 0.80 -15.86 -13.95
CA GLU A 119 1.53 -17.05 -14.38
C GLU A 119 2.09 -16.74 -15.78
N GLY A 120 3.27 -16.11 -15.82
CA GLY A 120 4.02 -15.74 -17.02
C GLY A 120 5.30 -16.56 -17.17
N GLU A 121 5.33 -17.76 -16.58
CA GLU A 121 6.37 -18.78 -16.80
C GLU A 121 5.75 -20.03 -17.47
N GLU A 122 5.21 -19.85 -18.66
CA GLU A 122 5.11 -20.86 -19.74
C GLU A 122 5.57 -20.09 -20.98
N ASP A 123 6.75 -20.25 -21.60
CA ASP A 123 7.61 -21.41 -21.79
C ASP A 123 9.09 -21.02 -21.57
N GLU A 124 9.75 -21.59 -20.57
CA GLU A 124 11.19 -21.83 -20.69
C GLU A 124 11.35 -22.93 -21.75
N ASP A 125 11.83 -22.55 -22.93
CA ASP A 125 12.41 -23.46 -23.92
C ASP A 125 13.60 -24.21 -23.27
N ILE A 126 13.29 -25.29 -22.54
CA ILE A 126 14.22 -26.37 -22.28
C ILE A 126 13.94 -27.42 -23.35
N GLU A 127 14.79 -27.45 -24.38
CA GLU A 127 15.44 -28.69 -24.80
C GLU A 127 16.64 -28.37 -25.70
N GLY A 128 17.82 -28.36 -25.07
CA GLY A 128 19.05 -28.65 -25.78
C GLY A 128 19.12 -30.13 -26.14
N GLU A 129 19.69 -30.37 -27.32
CA GLU A 129 20.30 -31.62 -27.81
C GLU A 129 19.36 -32.79 -28.17
N THR A 130 19.26 -33.07 -29.47
CA THR A 130 19.71 -34.37 -29.99
C THR A 130 20.32 -34.22 -31.38
N GLU A 131 21.35 -35.04 -31.58
CA GLU A 131 22.29 -35.13 -32.70
C GLU A 131 21.63 -35.56 -34.02
N GLU A 132 22.13 -35.04 -35.15
CA GLU A 132 22.58 -35.83 -36.32
C GLU A 132 23.43 -34.99 -37.30
#